data_AF-A0A2E4GAN3-F1
#
_entry.id   AF-A0A2E4GAN3-F1
#
_cell.length_a   1.000
_cell.length_b   1.000
_cell.length_c   1.000
_cell.angle_alpha   90.00
_cell.angle_beta   90.00
_cell.angle_gamma   90.00
#
_symmetry.space_group_name_H-M   'P 1'
#
loop_
_entity.id
_entity.type
_entity.pdbx_description
1 polymer ?
#
loop_
_entity_poly.entity_id
_entity_poly.type
_entity_poly.pdbx_seq_one_letter_code
_entity_poly.pdbx_strand_id
1 'polypeptide(L)'
;MGILLSIHILAGTIALLCAALAISSEKGKKFHVISGRTYFWSMVGIFLTAIPMSIINSNLFLFLIAIFSFYLAFAGVRFAKNRKSI
;
A
#
# COMPACT_ATOMS: atom_id res chain seq x y z
N MET A 1 -12.93 6.76 15.51
CA MET A 1 -11.46 6.77 15.25
C MET A 1 -10.79 5.45 15.61
N GLY A 2 -11.02 4.86 16.80
CA GLY A 2 -10.30 3.67 17.25
C GLY A 2 -10.29 2.49 16.27
N ILE A 3 -11.46 2.10 15.75
CA ILE A 3 -11.56 0.98 14.78
C ILE A 3 -10.80 1.26 13.48
N LEU A 4 -10.94 2.49 12.93
CA LEU A 4 -10.23 2.94 11.73
C LEU A 4 -8.72 2.88 11.92
N LEU A 5 -8.24 3.37 13.08
CA LEU A 5 -6.83 3.39 13.44
C LEU A 5 -6.29 1.96 13.61
N SER A 6 -7.01 1.07 14.28
CA SER A 6 -6.60 -0.33 14.42
C SER A 6 -6.50 -1.04 13.06
N ILE A 7 -7.49 -0.87 12.18
CA ILE A 7 -7.44 -1.46 10.82
C ILE A 7 -6.27 -0.89 10.03
N HIS A 8 -6.02 0.41 10.13
CA HIS A 8 -4.91 1.07 9.44
C HIS A 8 -3.54 0.57 9.92
N ILE A 9 -3.34 0.43 11.22
CA ILE A 9 -2.10 -0.13 11.79
C ILE A 9 -1.91 -1.57 11.33
N LEU A 10 -2.95 -2.42 11.40
CA LEU A 10 -2.86 -3.80 10.95
C LEU A 10 -2.52 -3.89 9.46
N ALA A 11 -3.19 -3.09 8.61
CA ALA A 11 -2.90 -3.02 7.19
C ALA A 11 -1.46 -2.50 6.93
N GLY A 12 -1.02 -1.50 7.68
CA GLY A 12 0.35 -0.96 7.66
C GLY A 12 1.41 -2.00 7.99
N THR A 13 1.20 -2.76 9.07
CA THR A 13 2.11 -3.84 9.48
C THR A 13 2.21 -4.93 8.41
N ILE A 14 1.07 -5.35 7.84
CA ILE A 14 1.07 -6.32 6.74
C ILE A 14 1.80 -5.76 5.51
N ALA A 15 1.58 -4.49 5.16
CA ALA A 15 2.28 -3.84 4.06
C ALA A 15 3.80 -3.84 4.28
N LEU A 16 4.28 -3.49 5.48
CA LEU A 16 5.70 -3.47 5.80
C LEU A 16 6.33 -4.87 5.72
N LEU A 17 5.67 -5.89 6.24
CA LEU A 17 6.13 -7.29 6.14
C LEU A 17 6.19 -7.75 4.68
N CYS A 18 5.15 -7.46 3.89
CA CYS A 18 5.14 -7.79 2.46
C CYS A 18 6.21 -7.02 1.69
N ALA A 19 6.47 -5.76 2.02
CA ALA A 19 7.53 -4.96 1.40
C ALA A 19 8.91 -5.56 1.70
N ALA A 20 9.18 -5.92 2.96
CA ALA A 20 10.42 -6.58 3.35
C ALA A 20 10.61 -7.90 2.60
N LEU A 21 9.57 -8.73 2.51
CA LEU A 21 9.60 -9.98 1.74
C LEU A 21 9.80 -9.73 0.24
N ALA A 22 9.19 -8.69 -0.32
CA ALA A 22 9.35 -8.35 -1.74
C ALA A 22 10.79 -7.91 -2.05
N ILE A 23 11.41 -7.12 -1.17
CA ILE A 23 12.79 -6.65 -1.30
C ILE A 23 13.79 -7.81 -1.17
N SER A 24 13.56 -8.72 -0.22
CA SER A 24 14.44 -9.89 0.00
C SER A 24 14.27 -11.01 -1.03
N SER A 25 13.28 -10.92 -1.91
CA SER A 25 12.99 -11.95 -2.91
C SER A 25 13.43 -11.52 -4.30
N GLU A 26 13.87 -12.48 -5.11
CA GLU A 26 14.27 -12.21 -6.49
C GLU A 26 13.11 -11.64 -7.32
N LYS A 27 13.37 -10.50 -7.96
CA LYS A 27 12.39 -9.76 -8.75
C LYS A 27 11.77 -10.65 -9.82
N GLY A 28 10.44 -10.76 -9.79
CA GLY A 28 9.67 -11.51 -10.77
C GLY A 28 9.45 -13.00 -10.44
N LYS A 29 10.08 -13.55 -9.39
CA LYS A 29 9.73 -14.89 -8.87
C LYS A 29 8.37 -14.86 -8.15
N LYS A 30 7.78 -16.05 -7.94
CA LYS A 30 6.46 -16.22 -7.30
C LYS A 30 6.33 -15.44 -5.99
N PHE A 31 7.32 -15.54 -5.09
CA PHE A 31 7.31 -14.82 -3.81
C PHE A 31 7.32 -13.30 -3.98
N HIS A 32 8.13 -12.75 -4.90
CA HIS A 32 8.14 -11.31 -5.19
C HIS A 32 6.78 -10.82 -5.70
N VAL A 33 6.15 -11.59 -6.60
CA VAL A 33 4.85 -11.24 -7.20
C VAL A 33 3.73 -11.31 -6.16
N ILE A 34 3.70 -12.35 -5.32
CA ILE A 34 2.70 -12.51 -4.27
C ILE A 34 2.85 -11.39 -3.24
N SER A 35 4.07 -11.17 -2.72
CA SER A 35 4.34 -10.11 -1.75
C SER A 35 4.01 -8.73 -2.29
N GLY A 36 4.34 -8.43 -3.56
CA GLY A 36 3.98 -7.17 -4.20
C GLY A 36 2.47 -6.98 -4.37
N ARG A 37 1.72 -8.05 -4.68
CA ARG A 37 0.24 -7.99 -4.76
C ARG A 37 -0.38 -7.78 -3.38
N THR A 38 0.08 -8.48 -2.36
CA THR A 38 -0.42 -8.32 -0.99
C THR A 38 -0.11 -6.92 -0.47
N TYR A 39 1.11 -6.41 -0.69
CA TYR A 39 1.47 -5.03 -0.39
C TYR A 39 0.50 -4.02 -1.01
N PHE A 40 0.17 -4.18 -2.30
CA PHE A 40 -0.77 -3.28 -2.96
C PHE A 40 -2.17 -3.30 -2.33
N TRP A 41 -2.70 -4.49 -2.03
CA TRP A 41 -4.01 -4.60 -1.37
C TRP A 41 -4.00 -4.01 0.05
N SER A 42 -2.91 -4.19 0.80
CA SER A 42 -2.73 -3.51 2.08
C SER A 42 -2.71 -1.99 1.93
N MET A 43 -2.03 -1.46 0.89
CA MET A 43 -2.02 -0.03 0.58
C MET A 43 -3.41 0.52 0.21
N VAL A 44 -4.27 -0.26 -0.45
CA VAL A 44 -5.69 0.10 -0.67
C VAL A 44 -6.40 0.25 0.68
N GLY A 45 -6.21 -0.69 1.61
CA GLY A 45 -6.79 -0.61 2.96
C GLY A 45 -6.30 0.60 3.77
N ILE A 46 -5.00 0.87 3.73
CA ILE A 46 -4.37 2.06 4.34
C ILE A 46 -4.97 3.34 3.76
N PHE A 47 -5.15 3.41 2.43
CA PHE A 47 -5.74 4.57 1.76
C PHE A 47 -7.20 4.81 2.16
N LEU A 48 -8.03 3.77 2.12
CA LEU A 48 -9.45 3.85 2.50
C LEU A 48 -9.66 4.24 3.97
N THR A 49 -8.72 3.88 4.85
CA THR A 49 -8.78 4.25 6.26
C THR A 49 -8.16 5.63 6.53
N ALA A 50 -7.11 6.02 5.79
CA ALA A 50 -6.44 7.30 5.97
C ALA A 50 -7.28 8.51 5.52
N ILE A 51 -8.07 8.38 4.44
CA ILE A 51 -8.98 9.45 3.99
C ILE A 51 -9.92 9.91 5.11
N PRO A 52 -10.81 9.06 5.67
CA PRO A 52 -11.74 9.49 6.69
C PRO A 52 -11.01 9.98 7.95
N MET A 53 -9.88 9.38 8.31
CA MET A 53 -9.09 9.85 9.45
C MET A 53 -8.50 11.26 9.24
N SER A 54 -8.00 11.55 8.03
CA SER A 54 -7.47 12.89 7.70
C SER A 54 -8.56 13.96 7.70
N ILE A 55 -9.78 13.61 7.25
CA ILE A 55 -10.94 14.51 7.26
C ILE A 55 -11.39 14.79 8.70
N ILE A 56 -11.51 13.75 9.54
CA ILE A 56 -11.94 13.91 10.94
C ILE A 56 -10.94 14.76 11.75
N ASN A 57 -9.64 14.62 11.47
CA ASN A 57 -8.61 15.42 12.13
C ASN A 57 -8.37 16.79 11.44
N SER A 58 -9.15 17.14 10.40
CA SER A 58 -8.99 18.35 9.59
C SER A 58 -7.54 18.58 9.14
N ASN A 59 -6.82 17.50 8.80
CA ASN A 59 -5.40 17.53 8.49
C ASN A 59 -5.17 17.32 6.98
N LEU A 60 -4.98 18.44 6.27
CA LEU A 60 -4.77 18.44 4.81
C LEU A 60 -3.50 17.70 4.41
N PHE A 61 -2.44 17.77 5.22
CA PHE A 61 -1.19 17.08 4.94
C PHE A 61 -1.36 15.56 4.91
N LEU A 62 -2.05 14.99 5.91
CA LEU A 62 -2.35 13.56 5.95
C LEU A 62 -3.25 13.12 4.79
N PHE A 63 -4.20 13.96 4.39
CA PHE A 63 -5.07 13.69 3.25
C PHE A 63 -4.28 13.60 1.93
N LEU A 64 -3.41 14.58 1.68
CA LEU A 64 -2.59 14.62 0.47
C LEU A 64 -1.59 13.46 0.43
N ILE A 65 -0.94 13.14 1.56
CA ILE A 65 -0.01 12.01 1.64
C ILE A 65 -0.72 10.67 1.41
N ALA A 66 -1.94 10.49 1.90
CA ALA A 66 -2.70 9.27 1.65
C ALA A 66 -2.90 9.06 0.13
N ILE A 67 -3.32 10.10 -0.58
CA ILE A 67 -3.51 10.07 -2.05
C ILE A 67 -2.18 9.83 -2.75
N PHE A 68 -1.14 10.59 -2.41
CA PHE A 68 0.17 10.48 -3.04
C PHE A 68 0.77 9.08 -2.88
N SER A 69 0.71 8.52 -1.67
CA SER A 69 1.24 7.19 -1.35
C SER A 69 0.48 6.09 -2.09
N PHE A 70 -0.84 6.19 -2.14
CA PHE A 70 -1.66 5.25 -2.91
C PHE A 70 -1.37 5.34 -4.41
N TYR A 71 -1.22 6.55 -4.94
CA TYR A 71 -0.88 6.77 -6.34
C TYR A 71 0.44 6.09 -6.72
N LEU A 72 1.49 6.22 -5.88
CA LEU A 72 2.78 5.55 -6.10
C LEU A 72 2.62 4.02 -6.13
N ALA A 73 1.86 3.45 -5.19
CA ALA A 73 1.60 2.01 -5.15
C ALA A 73 0.83 1.54 -6.41
N PHE A 74 -0.17 2.30 -6.84
CA PHE A 74 -0.94 2.03 -8.05
C PHE A 74 -0.09 2.13 -9.33
N ALA A 75 0.74 3.16 -9.43
CA ALA A 75 1.69 3.33 -10.54
C ALA A 75 2.66 2.14 -10.62
N GLY A 76 3.16 1.66 -9.48
CA GLY A 76 3.99 0.45 -9.39
C GLY A 76 3.31 -0.79 -9.96
N VAL A 77 2.04 -1.03 -9.64
CA VAL A 77 1.26 -2.14 -10.20
C VAL A 77 1.02 -1.97 -11.70
N ARG A 78 0.72 -0.75 -12.17
CA ARG A 78 0.54 -0.47 -13.59
C ARG A 78 1.83 -0.76 -14.38
N PHE A 79 2.97 -0.31 -13.86
CA PHE A 79 4.27 -0.59 -14.47
C PHE A 79 4.58 -2.10 -14.49
N ALA A 80 4.29 -2.81 -13.39
CA ALA A 80 4.48 -4.25 -13.29
C ALA A 80 3.59 -5.06 -14.24
N LYS A 81 2.37 -4.57 -14.57
CA LYS A 81 1.49 -5.18 -15.57
C LYS A 81 1.91 -4.89 -17.01
N ASN A 82 2.43 -3.69 -17.25
CA ASN A 82 2.83 -3.23 -18.58
C ASN A 82 4.25 -3.67 -18.99
N ARG A 83 5.00 -4.35 -18.10
CA ARG A 83 6.26 -4.99 -18.48
C ARG A 83 5.96 -6.03 -19.56
N LYS A 84 6.47 -5.83 -20.78
CA LYS A 84 6.52 -6.91 -21.76
C LYS A 84 7.49 -7.95 -21.21
N SER A 85 7.03 -9.20 -21.04
CA SER A 85 7.97 -10.31 -21.07
C SER A 85 8.59 -10.26 -22.46
N ILE A 86 9.89 -9.97 -22.53
CA ILE A 86 10.67 -10.42 -23.68
C ILE A 86 10.67 -11.95 -23.62
#